data_AF-A0AAU9EXX3-F1
#
_entry.id   AF-A0AAU9EXX3-F1
#
_cell.length_a   1.000
_cell.length_b   1.000
_cell.length_c   1.000
_cell.angle_alpha   90.00
_cell.angle_beta   90.00
_cell.angle_gamma   90.00
#
_symmetry.space_group_name_H-M   'P 1'
#
loop_
_entity.id
_entity.type
_entity.pdbx_description
1 polymer ?
#
loop_
_entity_poly.entity_id
_entity_poly.type
_entity_poly.pdbx_seq_one_letter_code
_entity_poly.pdbx_strand_id
1 'polypeptide(L)'
;MEPIVSLPHLELKLTLNKQFTPKMSALLGFVITFLALSVALGSATSAKIPEFIKSMKCADCSMNKDCDIETTGFYCPLDVDRVEIHYNPDGNISTGLGYLADCMAPHYYFYNKKSISHICCFWSPVIGCRQVRNLGAQKAPCDTCANWNWSPNLHHVGCPCQEKEGTKRKKKKGKGSSTKLTHCGIVSMIVIHLVQQMICQPLLLKQ
;
A
#
# COMPACT_ATOMS: atom_id res chain seq x y z
N MET A 1 10.24 -14.27 25.87
CA MET A 1 11.62 -14.71 26.19
C MET A 1 12.11 -15.46 24.97
N GLU A 2 12.82 -14.78 24.07
CA GLU A 2 13.41 -15.40 22.88
C GLU A 2 14.93 -15.48 23.08
N PRO A 3 15.57 -16.58 22.66
CA PRO A 3 17.01 -16.76 22.82
C PRO A 3 17.78 -15.97 21.76
N ILE A 4 18.77 -15.21 22.22
CA ILE A 4 19.75 -14.50 21.40
C ILE A 4 20.70 -15.56 20.79
N VAL A 5 20.57 -15.81 19.49
CA VAL A 5 21.51 -16.68 18.76
C VAL A 5 22.75 -15.86 18.41
N SER A 6 23.85 -16.15 19.11
CA SER A 6 25.16 -15.53 18.89
C SER A 6 25.79 -16.06 17.59
N LEU A 7 26.12 -15.13 16.68
CA LEU A 7 26.83 -15.42 15.43
C LEU A 7 28.31 -15.72 15.70
N PRO A 8 28.92 -16.75 15.10
CA PRO A 8 30.34 -17.04 15.27
C PRO A 8 31.21 -16.08 14.45
N HIS A 9 32.20 -15.51 15.14
CA HIS A 9 33.25 -14.63 14.61
C HIS A 9 34.22 -15.45 13.74
N LEU A 10 34.15 -15.31 12.42
CA LEU A 10 35.01 -16.01 11.47
C LEU A 10 36.37 -15.28 11.36
N GLU A 11 37.34 -15.69 12.16
CA GLU A 11 38.74 -15.23 12.07
C GLU A 11 39.44 -15.92 10.89
N LEU A 12 39.54 -15.21 9.76
CA LEU A 12 40.27 -15.70 8.59
C LEU A 12 41.79 -15.45 8.77
N LYS A 13 42.51 -16.41 9.32
CA LYS A 13 43.99 -16.39 9.38
C LYS A 13 44.58 -16.72 8.01
N LEU A 14 44.98 -15.69 7.27
CA LEU A 14 45.79 -15.80 6.05
C LEU A 14 47.27 -16.00 6.41
N THR A 15 47.74 -17.24 6.41
CA THR A 15 49.17 -17.57 6.42
C THR A 15 49.78 -17.28 5.05
N LEU A 16 50.44 -16.13 4.92
CA LEU A 16 51.12 -15.69 3.71
C LEU A 16 52.53 -16.31 3.65
N ASN A 17 52.68 -17.33 2.81
CA ASN A 17 53.94 -18.05 2.61
C ASN A 17 54.89 -17.23 1.71
N LYS A 18 56.10 -16.96 2.19
CA LYS A 18 57.02 -15.95 1.65
C LYS A 18 58.07 -16.62 0.77
N GLN A 19 57.72 -16.91 -0.49
CA GLN A 19 58.70 -17.25 -1.53
C GLN A 19 58.44 -16.37 -2.75
N PHE A 20 59.11 -15.21 -2.77
CA PHE A 20 58.98 -14.22 -3.85
C PHE A 20 60.24 -14.28 -4.72
N THR A 21 60.10 -14.83 -5.93
CA THR A 21 61.14 -14.78 -6.96
C THR A 21 60.95 -13.51 -7.80
N PRO A 22 62.03 -12.79 -8.17
CA PRO A 22 61.96 -11.41 -8.66
C PRO A 22 61.40 -11.25 -10.10
N LYS A 23 61.10 -12.34 -10.82
CA LYS A 23 60.62 -12.26 -12.21
C LYS A 23 59.09 -12.19 -12.36
N MET A 24 58.31 -12.41 -11.31
CA MET A 24 56.84 -12.33 -11.36
C MET A 24 56.25 -10.99 -10.84
N SER A 25 57.11 -10.04 -10.44
CA SER A 25 56.68 -8.80 -9.79
C SER A 25 55.91 -7.82 -10.70
N ALA A 26 56.12 -7.88 -12.02
CA ALA A 26 55.42 -7.01 -12.96
C ALA A 26 53.96 -7.44 -13.22
N LEU A 27 53.69 -8.75 -13.21
CA LEU A 27 52.34 -9.28 -13.45
C LEU A 27 51.42 -9.06 -12.24
N LEU A 28 51.95 -9.26 -11.02
CA LEU A 28 51.21 -9.06 -9.77
C LEU A 28 50.82 -7.59 -9.56
N GLY A 29 51.68 -6.65 -9.94
CA GLY A 29 51.38 -5.21 -9.87
C GLY A 29 50.19 -4.80 -10.74
N PHE A 30 50.06 -5.40 -11.94
CA PHE A 30 48.97 -5.15 -12.88
C PHE A 30 47.63 -5.72 -12.39
N VAL A 31 47.66 -6.92 -11.80
CA VAL A 31 46.44 -7.56 -11.25
C VAL A 31 45.90 -6.78 -10.05
N ILE A 32 46.78 -6.25 -9.19
CA ILE A 32 46.36 -5.46 -8.02
C ILE A 32 45.81 -4.09 -8.42
N THR A 33 46.37 -3.44 -9.45
CA THR A 33 45.82 -2.17 -9.97
C THR A 33 44.47 -2.38 -10.69
N PHE A 34 44.29 -3.47 -11.43
CA PHE A 34 42.98 -3.80 -12.04
C PHE A 34 41.91 -4.16 -10.99
N LEU A 35 42.29 -4.84 -9.89
CA LEU A 35 41.39 -5.11 -8.77
C LEU A 35 41.03 -3.83 -7.99
N ALA A 36 41.97 -2.90 -7.80
CA ALA A 36 41.68 -1.62 -7.15
C ALA A 36 40.77 -0.71 -8.01
N LEU A 37 40.92 -0.75 -9.34
CA LEU A 37 40.12 0.05 -10.26
C LEU A 37 38.66 -0.44 -10.39
N SER A 38 38.41 -1.73 -10.18
CA SER A 38 37.05 -2.31 -10.27
C SER A 38 36.17 -2.01 -9.05
N VAL A 39 36.74 -1.63 -7.90
CA VAL A 39 35.97 -1.23 -6.70
C VAL A 39 35.46 0.21 -6.81
N ALA A 40 36.10 1.07 -7.61
CA ALA A 40 35.72 2.49 -7.75
C ALA A 40 34.55 2.74 -8.72
N LEU A 41 34.17 1.77 -9.56
CA LEU A 41 33.04 1.87 -10.50
C LEU A 41 31.78 1.13 -10.02
N GLY A 42 31.60 1.03 -8.70
CA GLY A 42 30.31 0.72 -8.08
C GLY A 42 29.29 1.81 -8.40
N SER A 43 28.77 1.78 -9.61
CA SER A 43 27.77 2.71 -10.13
C SER A 43 26.53 2.57 -9.24
N ALA A 44 26.22 3.62 -8.47
CA ALA A 44 24.97 3.72 -7.75
C ALA A 44 23.82 3.69 -8.77
N THR A 45 23.32 2.50 -9.07
CA THR A 45 22.12 2.32 -9.87
C THR A 45 20.95 2.75 -8.99
N SER A 46 20.64 4.05 -9.04
CA SER A 46 19.44 4.59 -8.42
C SER A 46 18.26 3.87 -9.05
N ALA A 47 17.69 2.88 -8.35
CA ALA A 47 16.58 2.09 -8.84
C ALA A 47 15.45 3.04 -9.24
N LYS A 48 15.17 3.10 -10.54
CA LYS A 48 14.14 4.01 -11.07
C LYS A 48 12.79 3.53 -10.54
N ILE A 49 12.20 4.30 -9.63
CA ILE A 49 10.87 4.01 -9.09
C ILE A 49 9.88 3.94 -10.26
N PRO A 50 9.13 2.83 -10.40
CA PRO A 50 8.15 2.69 -11.48
C PRO A 50 7.11 3.81 -11.46
N GLU A 51 6.63 4.21 -12.63
CA GLU A 51 5.68 5.31 -12.76
C GLU A 51 4.37 5.06 -12.02
N PHE A 52 3.83 3.84 -12.08
CA PHE A 52 2.60 3.47 -11.38
C PHE A 52 2.72 3.59 -9.86
N ILE A 53 3.91 3.35 -9.29
CA ILE A 53 4.14 3.54 -7.85
C ILE A 53 4.03 5.03 -7.53
N LYS A 54 4.62 5.91 -8.35
CA LYS A 54 4.61 7.37 -8.14
C LYS A 54 3.22 7.99 -8.11
N SER A 55 2.24 7.39 -8.80
CA SER A 55 0.84 7.86 -8.78
C SER A 55 0.06 7.40 -7.55
N MET A 56 0.68 6.62 -6.66
CA MET A 56 0.06 6.10 -5.45
C MET A 56 0.72 6.64 -4.19
N LYS A 57 -0.04 6.66 -3.10
CA LYS A 57 0.45 7.12 -1.80
C LYS A 57 -0.19 6.32 -0.67
N CYS A 58 0.61 6.04 0.35
CA CYS A 58 0.12 5.58 1.65
C CYS A 58 -0.60 6.75 2.36
N ALA A 59 -1.85 6.57 2.76
CA ALA A 59 -2.49 7.49 3.68
C ALA A 59 -2.06 7.14 5.12
N ASP A 60 -1.70 8.16 5.90
CA ASP A 60 -1.28 7.98 7.28
C ASP A 60 -2.50 7.81 8.19
N CYS A 61 -2.90 6.56 8.37
CA CYS A 61 -4.05 6.18 9.20
C CYS A 61 -3.63 5.88 10.64
N SER A 62 -3.00 6.87 11.27
CA SER A 62 -2.53 6.81 12.66
C SER A 62 -3.63 6.54 13.69
N MET A 63 -4.92 6.72 13.34
CA MET A 63 -6.05 6.38 14.22
C MET A 63 -6.26 4.88 14.42
N ASN A 64 -5.63 4.02 13.60
CA ASN A 64 -5.79 2.57 13.68
C ASN A 64 -4.58 1.87 14.34
N LYS A 65 -3.71 2.60 15.04
CA LYS A 65 -2.53 2.02 15.71
C LYS A 65 -2.88 1.09 16.86
N ASP A 66 -4.04 1.29 17.50
CA ASP A 66 -4.48 0.48 18.64
C ASP A 66 -5.43 -0.66 18.26
N CYS A 67 -5.64 -0.86 16.96
CA CYS A 67 -6.47 -1.92 16.42
C CYS A 67 -5.74 -3.27 16.52
N ASP A 68 -6.38 -4.24 17.18
CA ASP A 68 -5.85 -5.60 17.28
C ASP A 68 -6.31 -6.38 16.04
N ILE A 69 -5.35 -6.79 15.22
CA ILE A 69 -5.59 -7.43 13.93
C ILE A 69 -4.92 -8.80 13.94
N GLU A 70 -5.72 -9.86 13.85
CA GLU A 70 -5.22 -11.24 13.82
C GLU A 70 -5.01 -11.77 12.40
N THR A 71 -5.69 -11.19 11.42
CA THR A 71 -5.66 -11.66 10.03
C THR A 71 -4.88 -10.72 9.13
N THR A 72 -4.46 -11.20 7.96
CA THR A 72 -3.83 -10.39 6.93
C THR A 72 -4.73 -10.38 5.71
N GLY A 73 -4.88 -9.22 5.07
CA GLY A 73 -5.77 -9.11 3.92
C GLY A 73 -5.78 -7.75 3.27
N PHE A 74 -6.65 -7.61 2.28
CA PHE A 74 -6.90 -6.37 1.59
C PHE A 74 -8.37 -6.27 1.13
N TYR A 75 -8.80 -5.03 0.89
CA TYR A 75 -10.09 -4.75 0.29
C TYR A 75 -10.00 -3.52 -0.60
N CYS A 76 -10.51 -3.65 -1.82
CA CYS A 76 -10.72 -2.54 -2.73
C CYS A 76 -12.23 -2.42 -3.01
N PRO A 77 -12.83 -1.22 -2.92
CA PRO A 77 -14.24 -1.03 -3.24
C PRO A 77 -14.56 -1.26 -4.71
N LEU A 78 -13.62 -0.90 -5.58
CA LEU A 78 -13.76 -1.06 -7.01
C LEU A 78 -13.15 -2.40 -7.43
N ASP A 79 -13.91 -3.20 -8.19
CA ASP A 79 -13.43 -4.49 -8.67
C ASP A 79 -12.26 -4.34 -9.64
N VAL A 80 -12.22 -3.24 -10.40
CA VAL A 80 -11.07 -2.90 -11.27
C VAL A 80 -9.77 -2.70 -10.50
N ASP A 81 -9.83 -2.25 -9.24
CA ASP A 81 -8.65 -2.13 -8.39
C ASP A 81 -8.32 -3.48 -7.74
N ARG A 82 -9.34 -4.27 -7.41
CA ARG A 82 -9.19 -5.60 -6.79
C ARG A 82 -8.41 -6.56 -7.68
N VAL A 83 -8.69 -6.58 -8.99
CA VAL A 83 -8.02 -7.47 -9.95
C VAL A 83 -6.53 -7.15 -10.15
N GLU A 84 -6.10 -5.95 -9.76
CA GLU A 84 -4.70 -5.54 -9.86
C GLU A 84 -3.85 -5.98 -8.66
N ILE A 85 -4.49 -6.37 -7.55
CA ILE A 85 -3.82 -6.78 -6.31
C ILE A 85 -3.85 -8.30 -6.18
N HIS A 86 -2.66 -8.91 -6.13
CA HIS A 86 -2.50 -10.36 -6.04
C HIS A 86 -1.69 -10.74 -4.81
N TYR A 87 -1.90 -11.97 -4.34
CA TYR A 87 -1.21 -12.55 -3.19
C TYR A 87 -0.22 -13.62 -3.68
N ASN A 88 1.02 -13.59 -3.19
CA ASN A 88 2.00 -14.65 -3.42
C ASN A 88 2.55 -15.18 -2.09
N PRO A 89 2.21 -16.42 -1.69
CA PRO A 89 2.65 -17.00 -0.41
C PRO A 89 4.17 -17.18 -0.32
N ASP A 90 4.85 -17.41 -1.44
CA ASP A 90 6.26 -17.77 -1.49
C ASP A 90 7.19 -16.55 -1.58
N GLY A 91 6.62 -15.36 -1.79
CA GLY A 91 7.38 -14.16 -2.11
C GLY A 91 7.17 -13.01 -1.13
N ASN A 92 8.27 -12.38 -0.69
CA ASN A 92 8.23 -11.04 -0.11
C ASN A 92 8.22 -9.98 -1.24
N ILE A 93 7.21 -10.04 -2.11
CA ILE A 93 7.11 -9.20 -3.32
C ILE A 93 6.94 -7.72 -2.97
N SER A 94 6.54 -7.43 -1.74
CA SER A 94 6.39 -6.09 -1.18
C SER A 94 7.71 -5.28 -1.21
N THR A 95 8.87 -5.93 -1.24
CA THR A 95 10.19 -5.26 -1.31
C THR A 95 10.43 -4.46 -2.61
N GLY A 96 9.71 -4.77 -3.70
CA GLY A 96 9.78 -4.01 -4.96
C GLY A 96 8.93 -2.74 -5.00
N LEU A 97 8.16 -2.46 -3.96
CA LEU A 97 7.15 -1.39 -3.93
C LEU A 97 7.71 -0.05 -3.43
N GLY A 98 8.98 0.00 -3.03
CA GLY A 98 9.61 1.20 -2.48
C GLY A 98 8.84 1.70 -1.25
N TYR A 99 8.41 2.96 -1.27
CA TYR A 99 7.71 3.58 -0.14
C TYR A 99 6.30 3.02 0.12
N LEU A 100 5.72 2.25 -0.80
CA LEU A 100 4.41 1.61 -0.58
C LEU A 100 4.51 0.32 0.25
N ALA A 101 5.73 -0.22 0.43
CA ALA A 101 5.95 -1.42 1.22
C ALA A 101 5.45 -1.26 2.67
N ASP A 102 5.52 -0.03 3.21
CA ASP A 102 5.10 0.26 4.59
C ASP A 102 3.58 0.26 4.80
N CYS A 103 2.80 0.30 3.71
CA CYS A 103 1.34 0.38 3.77
C CYS A 103 0.62 -0.76 3.07
N MET A 104 1.35 -1.69 2.46
CA MET A 104 0.79 -2.92 1.91
C MET A 104 1.11 -4.08 2.81
N ALA A 105 0.14 -4.96 2.99
CA ALA A 105 0.34 -6.20 3.71
C ALA A 105 1.43 -7.05 3.03
N PRO A 106 2.22 -7.83 3.79
CA PRO A 106 3.18 -8.76 3.22
C PRO A 106 2.52 -9.67 2.17
N HIS A 107 3.30 -10.13 1.18
CA HIS A 107 2.86 -11.04 0.11
C HIS A 107 1.90 -10.44 -0.93
N TYR A 108 1.38 -9.22 -0.70
CA TYR A 108 0.57 -8.52 -1.69
C TYR A 108 1.42 -7.67 -2.64
N TYR A 109 1.02 -7.65 -3.92
CA TYR A 109 1.70 -6.90 -4.97
C TYR A 109 0.75 -6.48 -6.10
N PHE A 110 1.21 -5.55 -6.93
CA PHE A 110 0.50 -5.12 -8.14
C PHE A 110 0.83 -6.03 -9.32
N TYR A 111 -0.10 -6.89 -9.73
CA TYR A 111 0.15 -7.93 -10.72
C TYR A 111 0.50 -7.36 -12.11
N ASN A 112 -0.34 -6.50 -12.68
CA ASN A 112 -0.06 -5.90 -13.98
C ASN A 112 0.83 -4.66 -13.91
N LYS A 113 1.46 -4.38 -12.75
CA LYS A 113 2.24 -3.15 -12.52
C LYS A 113 1.45 -1.88 -12.87
N LYS A 114 0.14 -1.90 -12.57
CA LYS A 114 -0.77 -0.76 -12.75
C LYS A 114 -1.09 -0.14 -11.40
N SER A 115 -1.32 1.17 -11.41
CA SER A 115 -1.82 1.88 -10.24
C SER A 115 -3.31 1.60 -10.10
N ILE A 116 -3.78 1.47 -8.87
CA ILE A 116 -5.22 1.50 -8.58
C ILE A 116 -5.82 2.84 -8.99
N SER A 117 -7.10 2.84 -9.34
CA SER A 117 -7.87 4.01 -9.75
C SER A 117 -8.35 4.83 -8.55
N HIS A 118 -8.66 4.18 -7.41
CA HIS A 118 -9.21 4.85 -6.25
C HIS A 118 -8.43 4.53 -4.96
N ILE A 119 -8.93 3.61 -4.15
CA ILE A 119 -8.47 3.31 -2.79
C ILE A 119 -8.47 1.81 -2.57
N CYS A 120 -7.45 1.30 -1.91
CA CYS A 120 -7.46 -0.04 -1.33
C CYS A 120 -6.98 0.03 0.12
N CYS A 121 -7.65 -0.74 0.97
CA CYS A 121 -7.30 -0.94 2.36
C CYS A 121 -6.48 -2.22 2.47
N PHE A 122 -5.42 -2.18 3.26
CA PHE A 122 -4.56 -3.32 3.57
C PHE A 122 -4.44 -3.44 5.08
N TRP A 123 -4.35 -4.68 5.55
CA TRP A 123 -4.15 -4.94 6.97
C TRP A 123 -3.29 -6.16 7.23
N SER A 124 -2.56 -6.10 8.33
CA SER A 124 -1.86 -7.23 8.93
C SER A 124 -1.61 -6.95 10.42
N PRO A 125 -1.25 -7.97 11.22
CA PRO A 125 -0.85 -7.76 12.61
C PRO A 125 0.33 -6.78 12.76
N VAL A 126 1.18 -6.66 11.72
CA VAL A 126 2.41 -5.85 11.77
C VAL A 126 2.16 -4.40 11.36
N ILE A 127 1.43 -4.17 10.27
CA ILE A 127 1.22 -2.80 9.75
C ILE A 127 -0.02 -2.11 10.33
N GLY A 128 -0.84 -2.88 11.05
CA GLY A 128 -2.17 -2.49 11.47
C GLY A 128 -3.06 -2.27 10.25
N CYS A 129 -3.88 -1.23 10.29
CA CYS A 129 -4.74 -0.87 9.18
C CYS A 129 -4.17 0.28 8.36
N ARG A 130 -3.96 0.06 7.06
CA ARG A 130 -3.36 1.04 6.16
C ARG A 130 -4.19 1.22 4.90
N GLN A 131 -4.02 2.39 4.28
CA GLN A 131 -4.73 2.76 3.07
C GLN A 131 -3.71 3.14 1.99
N VAL A 132 -3.85 2.51 0.82
CA VAL A 132 -3.17 2.91 -0.41
C VAL A 132 -4.20 3.64 -1.27
N ARG A 133 -3.82 4.79 -1.83
CA ARG A 133 -4.71 5.54 -2.74
C ARG A 133 -3.96 6.10 -3.93
N ASN A 134 -4.67 6.26 -5.04
CA ASN A 134 -4.20 7.06 -6.15
C ASN A 134 -4.15 8.55 -5.74
N LEU A 135 -3.12 9.27 -6.18
CA LEU A 135 -2.96 10.71 -5.93
C LEU A 135 -4.03 11.55 -6.65
N GLY A 136 -4.53 11.08 -7.79
CA GLY A 136 -5.62 11.71 -8.54
C GLY A 136 -7.01 11.43 -7.98
N ALA A 137 -7.16 10.46 -7.07
CA ALA A 137 -8.44 10.16 -6.45
C ALA A 137 -8.79 11.16 -5.34
N GLN A 138 -10.09 11.32 -5.06
CA GLN A 138 -10.57 12.14 -3.96
C GLN A 138 -9.99 11.65 -2.63
N LYS A 139 -9.62 12.58 -1.75
CA LYS A 139 -9.11 12.23 -0.41
C LYS A 139 -10.24 11.59 0.40
N ALA A 140 -10.18 10.28 0.58
CA ALA A 140 -10.98 9.57 1.56
C ALA A 140 -10.36 9.70 2.96
N PRO A 141 -11.18 9.89 4.01
CA PRO A 141 -10.68 9.92 5.39
C PRO A 141 -10.21 8.51 5.81
N CYS A 142 -9.25 8.44 6.73
CA CYS A 142 -8.61 7.17 7.10
C CYS A 142 -9.51 6.17 7.83
N ASP A 143 -10.56 6.66 8.48
CA ASP A 143 -11.56 5.83 9.13
C ASP A 143 -12.39 5.05 8.11
N THR A 144 -12.38 5.45 6.83
CA THR A 144 -13.02 4.73 5.73
C THR A 144 -12.65 3.25 5.70
N CYS A 145 -11.38 2.89 5.93
CA CYS A 145 -10.95 1.49 5.92
C CYS A 145 -11.41 0.69 7.16
N ALA A 146 -11.56 1.35 8.31
CA ALA A 146 -12.02 0.72 9.54
C ALA A 146 -13.56 0.63 9.61
N ASN A 147 -14.24 1.62 9.02
CA ASN A 147 -15.70 1.76 9.03
C ASN A 147 -16.36 1.25 7.75
N TRP A 148 -15.62 0.57 6.87
CA TRP A 148 -16.17 0.10 5.60
C TRP A 148 -17.19 -1.01 5.84
N ASN A 149 -18.46 -0.63 5.95
CA ASN A 149 -19.57 -1.54 6.16
C ASN A 149 -20.54 -1.39 4.98
N TRP A 150 -20.34 -2.17 3.94
CA TRP A 150 -21.15 -2.08 2.71
C TRP A 150 -22.59 -2.58 2.90
N SER A 151 -22.82 -3.43 3.89
CA SER A 151 -24.16 -3.92 4.21
C SER A 151 -24.22 -4.40 5.67
N PRO A 152 -25.32 -4.13 6.39
CA PRO A 152 -25.51 -4.65 7.76
C PRO A 152 -25.57 -6.18 7.83
N ASN A 153 -25.74 -6.86 6.69
CA ASN A 153 -25.84 -8.32 6.59
C ASN A 153 -24.59 -8.99 6.00
N LEU A 154 -23.59 -8.21 5.58
CA LEU A 154 -22.34 -8.75 5.04
C LEU A 154 -21.25 -8.56 6.09
N HIS A 155 -20.52 -9.63 6.40
CA HIS A 155 -19.35 -9.56 7.27
C HIS A 155 -18.46 -8.38 6.88
N HIS A 156 -17.94 -7.67 7.88
CA HIS A 156 -17.12 -6.46 7.73
C HIS A 156 -16.12 -6.62 6.57
N VAL A 157 -16.36 -5.87 5.49
CA VAL A 157 -15.57 -5.94 4.24
C VAL A 157 -14.31 -5.08 4.32
N GLY A 158 -14.15 -4.31 5.39
CA GLY A 158 -12.97 -3.51 5.67
C GLY A 158 -11.98 -4.21 6.60
N CYS A 159 -11.14 -3.37 7.19
CA CYS A 159 -10.16 -3.77 8.18
C CYS A 159 -10.85 -4.40 9.40
N PRO A 160 -10.44 -5.60 9.85
CA PRO A 160 -11.07 -6.28 10.98
C PRO A 160 -10.56 -5.68 12.29
N CYS A 161 -10.92 -4.42 12.55
CA CYS A 161 -10.58 -3.74 13.78
C CYS A 161 -11.59 -4.05 14.87
N GLN A 162 -11.17 -4.87 15.83
CA GLN A 162 -11.92 -5.03 17.07
C GLN A 162 -11.68 -3.79 17.93
N GLU A 163 -12.76 -3.12 18.36
CA GLU A 163 -12.65 -2.10 19.41
C GLU A 163 -12.16 -2.81 20.67
N LYS A 164 -10.96 -2.45 21.16
CA LYS A 164 -10.50 -2.93 22.48
C LYS A 164 -11.53 -2.50 23.52
N GLU A 165 -12.15 -3.47 24.20
CA GLU A 165 -13.26 -3.26 25.14
C GLU A 165 -12.97 -2.24 26.27
N GLY A 166 -11.70 -1.88 26.48
CA GLY A 166 -11.27 -0.91 27.49
C GLY A 166 -11.34 0.57 27.09
N THR A 167 -11.45 0.90 25.80
CA THR A 167 -11.44 2.29 25.32
C THR A 167 -12.83 2.74 24.90
N LYS A 168 -13.79 2.66 25.82
CA LYS A 168 -15.02 3.45 25.73
C LYS A 168 -14.63 4.93 25.82
N ARG A 169 -14.17 5.51 24.70
CA ARG A 169 -14.20 6.95 24.50
C ARG A 169 -15.63 7.32 24.83
N LYS A 170 -15.81 8.04 25.95
CA LYS A 170 -17.09 8.65 26.28
C LYS A 170 -17.52 9.38 25.01
N LYS A 171 -18.46 8.80 24.25
CA LYS A 171 -19.21 9.53 23.24
C LYS A 171 -19.72 10.71 24.04
N LYS A 172 -19.07 11.87 23.91
CA LYS A 172 -19.66 13.13 24.37
C LYS A 172 -20.98 13.12 23.64
N LYS A 173 -22.07 12.84 24.37
CA LYS A 173 -23.43 13.09 23.92
C LYS A 173 -23.37 14.54 23.44
N GLY A 174 -23.21 14.72 22.13
CA GLY A 174 -23.47 15.99 21.50
C GLY A 174 -24.89 16.28 21.89
N LYS A 175 -25.06 17.25 22.78
CA LYS A 175 -26.35 17.88 23.05
C LYS A 175 -26.91 18.18 21.67
N GLY A 176 -28.03 17.54 21.33
CA GLY A 176 -28.73 17.81 20.09
C GLY A 176 -29.00 19.31 20.03
N SER A 177 -28.23 20.01 19.21
CA SER A 177 -28.67 21.28 18.67
C SER A 177 -29.72 20.90 17.64
N SER A 178 -30.97 20.90 18.09
CA SER A 178 -32.14 20.81 17.24
C SER A 178 -32.10 22.00 16.28
N THR A 179 -31.48 21.83 15.12
CA THR A 179 -31.72 22.72 14.00
C THR A 179 -33.15 22.46 13.55
N LYS A 180 -34.02 23.41 13.88
CA LYS A 180 -35.35 23.55 13.30
C LYS A 180 -35.28 23.24 11.81
N LEU A 181 -36.06 22.24 11.42
CA LEU A 181 -36.39 21.92 10.04
C LEU A 181 -37.10 23.14 9.44
N THR A 182 -36.35 24.05 8.82
CA THR A 182 -36.94 25.09 7.98
C THR A 182 -37.36 24.40 6.69
N HIS A 183 -38.65 24.11 6.63
CA HIS A 183 -39.37 23.60 5.49
C HIS A 183 -39.18 24.56 4.30
N CYS A 184 -38.23 24.26 3.40
CA CYS A 184 -38.00 25.05 2.20
C CYS A 184 -38.34 24.19 0.97
N GLY A 185 -39.51 24.48 0.38
CA GLY A 185 -39.75 24.37 -1.05
C GLY A 185 -39.79 22.97 -1.66
N ILE A 186 -40.92 22.29 -1.53
CA ILE A 186 -41.41 21.32 -2.51
C ILE A 186 -41.86 22.12 -3.75
N VAL A 187 -40.94 22.72 -4.51
CA VAL A 187 -41.22 23.31 -5.83
C VAL A 187 -39.96 23.25 -6.68
N SER A 188 -39.53 22.04 -7.08
CA SER A 188 -38.60 21.92 -8.23
C SER A 188 -38.44 20.50 -8.80
N MET A 189 -39.38 19.58 -8.51
CA MET A 189 -39.32 18.19 -8.98
C MET A 189 -40.07 17.93 -10.30
N ILE A 190 -40.64 18.95 -10.94
CA ILE A 190 -41.41 18.76 -12.19
C ILE A 190 -40.59 19.11 -13.46
N VAL A 191 -39.50 19.87 -13.37
CA VAL A 191 -38.80 20.36 -14.57
C VAL A 191 -37.71 19.41 -15.10
N ILE A 192 -37.14 18.53 -14.27
CA ILE A 192 -36.05 17.64 -14.72
C ILE A 192 -36.57 16.40 -15.47
N HIS A 193 -37.80 15.96 -15.21
CA HIS A 193 -38.39 14.82 -15.94
C HIS A 193 -38.77 15.13 -17.39
N LEU A 194 -38.88 16.40 -17.79
CA LEU A 194 -39.14 16.75 -19.19
C LEU A 194 -37.87 16.77 -20.06
N VAL A 195 -36.67 16.93 -19.48
CA VAL A 195 -35.43 17.00 -20.27
C VAL A 195 -34.91 15.60 -20.64
N GLN A 196 -35.21 14.57 -19.85
CA GLN A 196 -34.79 13.19 -20.15
C GLN A 196 -35.58 12.50 -21.27
N GLN A 197 -36.75 13.02 -21.67
CA GLN A 197 -37.53 12.40 -22.76
C GLN A 197 -37.13 12.86 -24.17
N MET A 198 -36.27 13.87 -24.33
CA MET A 198 -35.84 14.34 -25.66
C MET A 198 -34.55 13.70 -26.19
N ILE A 199 -33.81 12.93 -25.38
CA ILE A 199 -32.50 12.39 -25.81
C ILE A 199 -32.57 10.89 -26.19
N CYS A 200 -33.67 10.19 -25.88
CA CYS A 200 -33.84 8.76 -26.16
C CYS A 200 -34.96 8.45 -27.17
N GLN A 201 -35.01 9.13 -28.32
CA GLN A 201 -35.70 8.58 -29.50
C GLN A 201 -34.65 8.02 -30.48
N PRO A 202 -34.51 6.69 -30.62
CA PRO A 202 -33.74 6.10 -31.69
C PRO A 202 -34.45 6.31 -33.03
N LEU A 203 -33.75 6.93 -33.97
CA LEU A 203 -34.05 6.96 -35.40
C LEU A 203 -34.37 5.54 -35.90
N LEU A 204 -35.65 5.31 -36.19
CA LEU A 204 -36.16 4.09 -36.83
C LEU A 204 -37.07 4.47 -38.01
N LEU A 205 -36.45 4.97 -39.09
CA LEU A 205 -37.02 5.20 -40.44
C LEU A 205 -35.78 5.28 -41.36
N LYS A 206 -35.56 4.53 -42.45
CA LYS A 206 -36.37 3.97 -43.55
C LYS A 206 -35.47 2.92 -44.25
N GLN A 207 -35.92 1.70 -44.57
CA GLN A 207 -36.59 1.29 -45.82
C GLN A 207 -36.08 1.96 -47.10
#